data_AF-A0A139NXP9-F1
#
_entry.id   AF-A0A139NXP9-F1
#
_cell.length_a   1.000
_cell.length_b   1.000
_cell.length_c   1.000
_cell.angle_alpha   90.00
_cell.angle_beta   90.00
_cell.angle_gamma   90.00
#
_symmetry.space_group_name_H-M   'P 1'
#
loop_
_entity.id
_entity.type
_entity.pdbx_description
1 polymer ?
#
loop_
_entity_poly.entity_id
_entity_poly.type
_entity_poly.pdbx_seq_one_letter_code
_entity_poly.pdbx_strand_id
1 'polypeptide(L)' 'MDLRTRRGLRYCINSLSIRFIPKDQMEEKGYAYLLDYVD' A
#
# COMPACT_ATOMS: atom_id res chain seq x y z
N MET A 1 -21.65 0.57 21.29
CA MET A 1 -21.12 0.91 19.96
C MET A 1 -19.60 1.00 20.11
N ASP A 2 -18.88 0.00 19.60
CA ASP A 2 -17.49 -0.31 19.94
C ASP A 2 -16.49 0.74 19.44
N LEU A 3 -15.59 1.19 20.32
CA LEU A 3 -14.61 2.27 20.13
C LEU A 3 -13.36 1.88 19.30
N ARG A 4 -13.37 0.77 18.55
CA ARG A 4 -12.15 0.23 17.87
C ARG A 4 -12.29 0.01 16.37
N THR A 5 -13.12 0.79 15.68
CA THR A 5 -13.28 0.62 14.23
C THR A 5 -12.51 1.69 13.43
N ARG A 6 -11.38 1.31 12.81
CA ARG A 6 -10.70 2.10 11.75
C ARG A 6 -11.55 2.27 10.47
N ARG A 7 -12.76 1.71 10.45
CA ARG A 7 -13.74 1.81 9.36
C ARG A 7 -14.29 3.24 9.30
N GLY A 8 -13.57 4.13 8.62
CA GLY A 8 -13.96 5.54 8.46
C GLY A 8 -12.83 6.53 8.17
N LEU A 9 -11.56 6.10 8.24
CA LEU A 9 -10.42 6.97 7.93
C LEU A 9 -10.21 7.10 6.41
N ARG A 10 -10.04 8.34 5.94
CA ARG A 10 -9.61 8.65 4.58
C ARG A 10 -8.17 9.17 4.60
N TYR A 11 -7.27 8.42 3.99
CA TYR A 11 -5.89 8.86 3.80
C TYR A 11 -5.80 9.73 2.56
N CYS A 12 -5.55 11.03 2.74
CA CYS A 12 -5.28 11.95 1.64
C CYS A 12 -3.78 11.89 1.32
N ILE A 13 -3.44 11.32 0.17
CA ILE A 13 -2.05 11.18 -0.30
C ILE A 13 -1.95 11.91 -1.64
N ASN A 14 -0.92 12.75 -1.80
CA ASN A 14 -0.67 13.46 -3.03
C ASN A 14 -0.11 12.50 -4.10
N SER A 15 -0.64 12.53 -5.32
CA SER A 15 -0.19 11.67 -6.42
C SER A 15 1.25 11.94 -6.85
N LEU A 16 1.73 13.19 -6.72
CA LEU A 16 3.12 13.57 -7.02
C LEU A 16 4.12 13.04 -5.99
N SER A 17 3.65 12.60 -4.82
CA SER A 17 4.49 12.07 -3.75
C SER A 17 4.65 10.55 -3.81
N ILE A 18 4.01 9.86 -4.76
CA ILE A 18 4.06 8.39 -4.86
C ILE A 18 4.42 7.94 -6.28
N ARG A 19 5.01 6.75 -6.37
CA ARG A 19 5.25 6.04 -7.63
C ARG A 19 4.60 4.66 -7.55
N PHE A 20 3.76 4.35 -8.53
CA PHE A 20 3.16 3.03 -8.64
C PHE A 20 4.20 2.01 -9.14
N ILE A 21 4.25 0.85 -8.49
CA ILE A 21 5.07 -0.30 -8.90
C ILE A 21 4.13 -1.49 -9.08
N PRO A 22 3.97 -2.00 -10.32
CA PRO A 22 3.20 -3.22 -10.59
C PRO A 22 3.78 -4.44 -9.86
N LYS A 23 2.92 -5.38 -9.43
CA LYS A 23 3.32 -6.58 -8.67
C LYS A 23 4.38 -7.41 -9.38
N ASP A 24 4.23 -7.59 -10.69
CA ASP A 24 5.17 -8.27 -11.59
C ASP A 24 6.55 -7.60 -11.66
N GLN A 25 6.66 -6.32 -11.32
CA GLN A 25 7.91 -5.55 -11.33
C GLN A 25 8.51 -5.36 -9.93
N MET A 26 7.83 -5.82 -8.87
CA MET A 26 8.31 -5.63 -7.49
C MET A 26 9.61 -6.40 -7.24
N GLU A 27 9.75 -7.60 -7.77
CA GLU A 27 10.96 -8.43 -7.59
C GLU A 27 12.18 -7.80 -8.26
N GLU A 28 12.07 -7.43 -9.54
CA GLU A 28 13.16 -6.80 -10.31
C GLU A 28 13.62 -5.48 -9.67
N LYS A 29 12.69 -4.71 -9.08
CA LYS A 29 12.98 -3.43 -8.42
C LYS A 29 13.47 -3.57 -6.98
N GLY A 30 13.64 -4.80 -6.47
CA GLY A 30 14.15 -5.07 -5.12
C GLY A 30 13.10 -4.99 -4.01
N TYR A 31 11.81 -4.97 -4.34
CA TYR A 31 10.68 -4.94 -3.41
C TYR A 31 10.04 -6.32 -3.17
N ALA A 32 10.73 -7.42 -3.51
CA ALA A 32 10.24 -8.79 -3.32
C ALA A 32 9.80 -9.08 -1.87
N TYR A 33 10.49 -8.49 -0.88
CA TYR A 33 10.18 -8.64 0.55
C TYR A 33 8.82 -8.07 0.98
N LEU A 34 8.15 -7.31 0.11
CA LEU A 34 6.82 -6.77 0.35
C LEU A 34 5.70 -7.62 -0.28
N LEU A 35 6.02 -8.63 -1.10
CA LEU A 35 5.02 -9.41 -1.83
C LEU A 35 3.96 -10.04 -0.92
N ASP A 36 4.35 -10.50 0.27
CA ASP A 36 3.46 -11.10 1.26
C ASP A 36 2.37 -10.14 1.79
N TYR A 37 2.53 -8.83 1.59
CA TYR A 37 1.58 -7.80 2.03
C TYR A 37 0.65 -7.32 0.91
N VAL A 38 0.85 -7.79 -0.32
CA VAL A 38 0.10 -7.36 -1.52
C VAL A 38 -0.62 -8.54 -2.21
N ASP A 39 -0.47 -9.76 -1.68
CA ASP A 39 -1.25 -10.94 -2.09
C ASP A 39 -2.65 -10.96 -1.47
#